data_AF-A0A5E6NXM5-F1
#
_entry.id   AF-A0A5E6NXM5-F1
#
_cell.length_a   1.000
_cell.length_b   1.000
_cell.length_c   1.000
_cell.angle_alpha   90.00
_cell.angle_beta   90.00
_cell.angle_gamma   90.00
#
_symmetry.space_group_name_H-M   'P 1'
#
loop_
_entity.id
_entity.type
_entity.pdbx_description
1 polymer ?
#
loop_
_entity_poly.entity_id
_entity_poly.type
_entity_poly.pdbx_seq_one_letter_code
_entity_poly.pdbx_strand_id
1 'polypeptide(L)'
;MYAPNLIKTLSNLPELAKTLSSSIATDSANMEDKVVEFFSGMGYMTNDGDLFFNIGAYNFAWGGDGKDLFALMGTNNNVWGGKGDDVAYVIGEGNTISGNEGDDNAVFVGQNHMFIGGEGDDIGVASGRYNTLFGGTGADQLWAFGERAYITGNEGDDYLVSTGNYGKIYGHSGDDIGVVIGAHNIMNLGEGDDHGKVFGNKNIVYLGEGNDELEVASHDSVISAGSGNDSLYMHKKSSNNNIDAGTGDDLLYLGGTNNSVTGGEGADVFIIGKDNLSSKLTVDSQDYIVFDLDSYQDVMYYRYNDNDLLIKHRFLAEADKSDIDSQADNADIDSQEDNTNVNVNVNVNVNVNTSKQYQNQDGTVLIKDYFADNNSTDGAKICVDIDAENNRYHYLDKAQVSKLVEYMSSFDSFADTEGVAGYTQEVNQLWSASKVG
;
A
#
# COMPACT_ATOMS: atom_id res chain seq x y z
N MET A 1 -9.49 -10.87 90.18
CA MET A 1 -9.08 -9.55 89.64
C MET A 1 -9.29 -9.55 88.15
N TYR A 2 -10.00 -8.54 87.66
CA TYR A 2 -9.95 -7.99 86.30
C TYR A 2 -9.95 -8.96 85.10
N ALA A 3 -11.15 -9.32 84.64
CA ALA A 3 -11.37 -9.49 83.21
C ALA A 3 -12.71 -8.86 82.74
N PRO A 4 -13.10 -7.64 83.17
CA PRO A 4 -14.30 -6.99 82.65
C PRO A 4 -14.22 -6.79 81.13
N ASN A 5 -13.00 -6.71 80.57
CA ASN A 5 -12.79 -6.68 79.12
C ASN A 5 -13.05 -8.04 78.47
N LEU A 6 -12.81 -9.19 79.12
CA LEU A 6 -13.01 -10.50 78.51
C LEU A 6 -14.50 -10.81 78.34
N ILE A 7 -15.33 -10.52 79.36
CA ILE A 7 -16.79 -10.70 79.26
C ILE A 7 -17.37 -9.71 78.23
N LYS A 8 -16.85 -8.49 78.15
CA LYS A 8 -17.28 -7.48 77.16
C LYS A 8 -16.86 -7.86 75.73
N THR A 9 -15.67 -8.41 75.54
CA THR A 9 -15.21 -8.91 74.23
C THR A 9 -15.95 -10.18 73.80
N LEU A 10 -16.24 -11.11 74.73
CA LEU A 10 -17.03 -12.32 74.45
C LEU A 10 -18.53 -12.05 74.23
N SER A 11 -19.09 -11.00 74.85
CA SER A 11 -20.48 -10.58 74.59
C SER A 11 -20.62 -9.84 73.26
N ASN A 12 -19.56 -9.20 72.76
CA ASN A 12 -19.54 -8.54 71.45
C ASN A 12 -19.21 -9.50 70.29
N LEU A 13 -18.71 -10.70 70.58
CA LEU A 13 -18.34 -11.72 69.58
C LEU A 13 -19.50 -12.14 68.66
N PRO A 14 -20.74 -12.37 69.16
CA PRO A 14 -21.90 -12.64 68.32
C PRO A 14 -22.25 -11.47 67.38
N GLU A 15 -22.09 -10.23 67.85
CA GLU A 15 -22.38 -9.02 67.08
C GLU A 15 -21.31 -8.76 66.02
N LEU A 16 -20.04 -9.03 66.34
CA LEU A 16 -18.93 -9.01 65.39
C LEU A 16 -19.08 -10.11 64.33
N ALA A 17 -19.50 -11.32 64.72
CA ALA A 17 -19.76 -12.41 63.79
C ALA A 17 -20.94 -12.09 62.85
N LYS A 18 -22.00 -11.46 63.38
CA LYS A 18 -23.14 -10.99 62.58
C LYS A 18 -22.73 -9.86 61.62
N THR A 19 -21.90 -8.93 62.08
CA THR A 19 -21.37 -7.84 61.24
C THR A 19 -20.47 -8.38 60.14
N LEU A 20 -19.58 -9.33 60.44
CA LEU A 20 -18.72 -9.99 59.46
C LEU A 20 -19.55 -10.79 58.46
N SER A 21 -20.54 -11.58 58.92
CA SER A 21 -21.46 -12.30 58.05
C SER A 21 -22.24 -11.38 57.14
N SER A 22 -22.67 -10.22 57.64
CA SER A 22 -23.34 -9.20 56.83
C SER A 22 -22.39 -8.57 55.82
N SER A 23 -21.16 -8.24 56.21
CA SER A 23 -20.15 -7.68 55.30
C SER A 23 -19.82 -8.66 54.19
N ILE A 24 -19.55 -9.93 54.51
CA ILE A 24 -19.25 -10.96 53.53
C ILE A 24 -20.43 -11.17 52.57
N ALA A 25 -21.67 -11.19 53.07
CA ALA A 25 -22.84 -11.31 52.21
C ALA A 25 -23.00 -10.10 51.28
N THR A 26 -22.81 -8.88 51.79
CA THR A 26 -22.87 -7.65 50.99
C THR A 26 -21.74 -7.60 49.97
N ASP A 27 -20.52 -7.96 50.36
CA ASP A 27 -19.35 -7.96 49.48
C ASP A 27 -19.48 -9.02 48.39
N SER A 28 -20.00 -10.21 48.72
CA SER A 28 -20.31 -11.26 47.74
C SER A 28 -21.38 -10.81 46.75
N ALA A 29 -22.46 -10.18 47.22
CA ALA A 29 -23.52 -9.67 46.35
C ALA A 29 -23.00 -8.54 45.44
N ASN A 30 -22.18 -7.62 45.98
CA ASN A 30 -21.55 -6.56 45.19
C ASN A 30 -20.58 -7.12 44.14
N MET A 31 -19.85 -8.20 44.47
CA MET A 31 -18.98 -8.89 43.51
C MET A 31 -19.79 -9.56 42.41
N GLU A 32 -20.89 -10.24 42.76
CA GLU A 32 -21.82 -10.83 41.80
C GLU A 32 -22.40 -9.77 40.86
N ASP A 33 -22.94 -8.68 41.41
CA ASP A 33 -23.51 -7.58 40.63
C ASP A 33 -22.48 -6.95 39.68
N LYS A 34 -21.26 -6.69 40.16
CA LYS A 34 -20.19 -6.12 39.31
C LYS A 34 -19.68 -7.10 38.25
N VAL A 35 -19.65 -8.39 38.55
CA VAL A 35 -19.26 -9.43 37.59
C VAL A 35 -20.33 -9.57 36.52
N VAL A 36 -21.61 -9.59 36.90
CA VAL A 36 -22.73 -9.60 35.97
C VAL A 36 -22.77 -8.31 35.15
N GLU A 37 -22.57 -7.15 35.76
CA GLU A 37 -22.49 -5.85 35.06
C GLU A 37 -21.31 -5.82 34.07
N PHE A 38 -20.14 -6.34 34.48
CA PHE A 38 -18.98 -6.46 33.60
C PHE A 38 -19.26 -7.39 32.41
N PHE A 39 -19.78 -8.59 32.64
CA PHE A 39 -20.05 -9.55 31.55
C PHE A 39 -21.23 -9.15 30.67
N SER A 40 -22.31 -8.61 31.22
CA SER A 40 -23.45 -8.10 30.44
C SER A 40 -23.14 -6.80 29.68
N GLY A 41 -22.20 -5.99 30.19
CA GLY A 41 -21.76 -4.76 29.54
C GLY A 41 -20.75 -4.96 28.40
N MET A 42 -20.08 -6.13 28.33
CA MET A 42 -19.10 -6.43 27.29
C MET A 42 -19.70 -6.89 25.95
N GLY A 43 -20.98 -7.27 25.91
CA GLY A 43 -21.68 -7.72 24.69
C GLY A 43 -21.42 -9.19 24.28
N TYR A 44 -20.28 -9.76 24.68
CA TYR A 44 -19.96 -11.19 24.58
C TYR A 44 -20.62 -12.00 25.70
N MET A 45 -20.86 -13.31 25.50
CA MET A 45 -21.63 -14.15 26.43
C MET A 45 -23.08 -13.68 26.69
N THR A 46 -23.69 -13.05 25.69
CA THR A 46 -25.15 -12.84 25.67
C THR A 46 -25.81 -14.03 24.96
N ASN A 47 -26.99 -14.44 25.43
CA ASN A 47 -27.66 -15.69 25.01
C ASN A 47 -26.85 -16.96 25.36
N ASP A 48 -26.30 -17.64 24.36
CA ASP A 48 -25.57 -18.91 24.40
C ASP A 48 -24.04 -18.76 24.29
N GLY A 49 -23.53 -17.52 24.19
CA GLY A 49 -22.08 -17.30 24.12
C GLY A 49 -21.30 -17.80 25.34
N ASP A 50 -20.15 -18.41 25.06
CA ASP A 50 -19.24 -19.08 25.98
C ASP A 50 -17.88 -18.36 26.08
N LEU A 51 -17.11 -18.70 27.12
CA LEU A 51 -15.75 -18.18 27.36
C LEU A 51 -14.75 -19.32 27.55
N PHE A 52 -13.74 -19.35 26.69
CA PHE A 52 -12.70 -20.38 26.68
C PHE A 52 -11.33 -19.83 27.07
N PHE A 53 -10.65 -20.50 28.00
CA PHE A 53 -9.24 -20.28 28.33
C PHE A 53 -8.42 -21.54 28.05
N ASN A 54 -7.71 -21.56 26.92
CA ASN A 54 -6.90 -22.70 26.50
C ASN A 54 -5.42 -22.39 26.67
N ILE A 55 -4.78 -23.04 27.65
CA ILE A 55 -3.35 -22.90 27.91
C ILE A 55 -2.66 -24.25 27.67
N GLY A 56 -1.54 -24.23 26.94
CA GLY A 56 -0.72 -25.40 26.69
C GLY A 56 -0.72 -25.80 25.22
N ALA A 57 -0.67 -27.11 24.95
CA ALA A 57 -0.46 -27.63 23.61
C ALA A 57 -1.56 -28.62 23.19
N TYR A 58 -1.92 -28.59 21.91
CA TYR A 58 -2.88 -29.53 21.29
C TYR A 58 -4.27 -29.50 21.93
N ASN A 59 -4.71 -28.35 22.43
CA ASN A 59 -6.08 -28.20 22.91
C ASN A 59 -7.05 -28.07 21.73
N PHE A 60 -8.27 -28.54 21.93
CA PHE A 60 -9.39 -28.35 21.02
C PHE A 60 -10.52 -27.64 21.76
N ALA A 61 -11.08 -26.59 21.17
CA ALA A 61 -12.27 -25.93 21.67
C ALA A 61 -13.30 -25.75 20.55
N TRP A 62 -14.57 -25.82 20.92
CA TRP A 62 -15.71 -25.58 20.04
C TRP A 62 -16.70 -24.69 20.78
N GLY A 63 -17.00 -23.52 20.21
CA GLY A 63 -17.87 -22.49 20.77
C GLY A 63 -19.34 -22.87 20.73
N GLY A 64 -19.84 -23.18 19.53
CA GLY A 64 -21.22 -23.63 19.35
C GLY A 64 -22.05 -22.55 18.68
N ASP A 65 -23.18 -22.19 19.28
CA ASP A 65 -23.99 -21.05 18.86
C ASP A 65 -23.75 -19.92 19.87
N GLY A 66 -23.73 -18.67 19.41
CA GLY A 66 -23.61 -17.50 20.28
C GLY A 66 -22.45 -16.59 19.91
N LYS A 67 -22.14 -15.64 20.80
CA LYS A 67 -20.94 -14.80 20.65
C LYS A 67 -19.90 -15.25 21.66
N ASP A 68 -18.94 -16.04 21.19
CA ASP A 68 -17.95 -16.72 22.00
C ASP A 68 -16.65 -15.92 22.09
N LEU A 69 -15.96 -16.07 23.22
CA LEU A 69 -14.65 -15.45 23.45
C LEU A 69 -13.61 -16.52 23.76
N PHE A 70 -12.58 -16.59 22.92
CA PHE A 70 -11.47 -17.53 23.07
C PHE A 70 -10.17 -16.80 23.44
N ALA A 71 -9.55 -17.22 24.54
CA ALA A 71 -8.20 -16.80 24.92
C ALA A 71 -7.26 -18.01 24.91
N LEU A 72 -6.29 -18.00 23.99
CA LEU A 72 -5.38 -19.10 23.75
C LEU A 72 -3.93 -18.71 24.00
N MET A 73 -3.22 -19.57 24.73
CA MET A 73 -1.79 -19.45 24.95
C MET A 73 -1.10 -20.80 24.79
N GLY A 74 -0.14 -20.87 23.87
CA GLY A 74 0.71 -22.04 23.67
C GLY A 74 0.74 -22.51 22.23
N THR A 75 0.83 -23.83 22.02
CA THR A 75 1.24 -24.38 20.72
C THR A 75 0.22 -25.34 20.12
N ASN A 76 -0.04 -25.24 18.82
CA ASN A 76 -0.83 -26.24 18.08
C ASN A 76 -2.26 -26.44 18.63
N ASN A 77 -2.88 -25.39 19.15
CA ASN A 77 -4.28 -25.42 19.57
C ASN A 77 -5.21 -25.21 18.38
N ASN A 78 -6.40 -25.79 18.44
CA ASN A 78 -7.42 -25.73 17.40
C ASN A 78 -8.74 -25.23 18.00
N VAL A 79 -9.34 -24.20 17.42
CA VAL A 79 -10.60 -23.60 17.89
C VAL A 79 -11.56 -23.40 16.74
N TRP A 80 -12.79 -23.86 16.93
CA TRP A 80 -13.90 -23.60 16.03
C TRP A 80 -14.92 -22.75 16.76
N GLY A 81 -15.20 -21.56 16.24
CA GLY A 81 -16.19 -20.62 16.76
C GLY A 81 -17.58 -21.22 16.70
N GLY A 82 -18.14 -21.28 15.49
CA GLY A 82 -19.41 -21.94 15.23
C GLY A 82 -20.38 -20.97 14.58
N LYS A 83 -21.55 -20.73 15.17
CA LYS A 83 -22.49 -19.74 14.67
C LYS A 83 -22.50 -18.52 15.57
N GLY A 84 -22.36 -17.35 14.97
CA GLY A 84 -22.42 -16.05 15.63
C GLY A 84 -21.04 -15.40 15.70
N ASP A 85 -21.05 -14.10 16.00
CA ASP A 85 -19.85 -13.27 15.91
C ASP A 85 -18.88 -13.55 17.08
N ASP A 86 -17.81 -14.28 16.80
CA ASP A 86 -16.85 -14.77 17.77
C ASP A 86 -15.55 -13.95 17.81
N VAL A 87 -14.83 -14.06 18.93
CA VAL A 87 -13.54 -13.36 19.13
C VAL A 87 -12.48 -14.28 19.66
N ALA A 88 -11.30 -14.29 19.04
CA ALA A 88 -10.14 -15.06 19.47
C ALA A 88 -8.89 -14.19 19.70
N TYR A 89 -8.30 -14.32 20.88
CA TYR A 89 -6.95 -13.81 21.18
C TYR A 89 -5.98 -14.97 21.33
N VAL A 90 -4.95 -15.01 20.49
CA VAL A 90 -4.07 -16.16 20.34
C VAL A 90 -2.62 -15.76 20.49
N ILE A 91 -1.92 -16.40 21.43
CA ILE A 91 -0.49 -16.19 21.65
C ILE A 91 0.24 -17.54 21.56
N GLY A 92 1.34 -17.60 20.82
CA GLY A 92 2.25 -18.74 20.82
C GLY A 92 2.66 -19.19 19.43
N GLU A 93 2.46 -20.46 19.08
CA GLU A 93 2.91 -20.98 17.78
C GLU A 93 1.95 -22.03 17.22
N GLY A 94 1.70 -22.02 15.91
CA GLY A 94 1.05 -23.16 15.27
C GLY A 94 -0.45 -23.30 15.56
N ASN A 95 -1.09 -22.28 16.11
CA ASN A 95 -2.50 -22.33 16.49
C ASN A 95 -3.41 -22.05 15.28
N THR A 96 -4.54 -22.75 15.21
CA THR A 96 -5.56 -22.63 14.16
C THR A 96 -6.89 -22.19 14.77
N ILE A 97 -7.51 -21.15 14.20
CA ILE A 97 -8.86 -20.69 14.55
C ILE A 97 -9.71 -20.71 13.28
N SER A 98 -10.94 -21.21 13.40
CA SER A 98 -11.98 -21.14 12.38
C SER A 98 -13.17 -20.41 12.97
N GLY A 99 -13.63 -19.33 12.35
CA GLY A 99 -14.83 -18.59 12.72
C GLY A 99 -16.11 -19.39 12.42
N ASN A 100 -16.23 -19.83 11.17
CA ASN A 100 -17.38 -20.53 10.56
C ASN A 100 -18.50 -19.60 10.10
N GLU A 101 -19.58 -19.37 10.85
CA GLU A 101 -20.68 -18.49 10.42
C GLU A 101 -20.75 -17.29 11.38
N GLY A 102 -20.75 -16.06 10.87
CA GLY A 102 -20.81 -14.84 11.67
C GLY A 102 -19.63 -13.91 11.38
N ASP A 103 -19.65 -12.71 11.95
CA ASP A 103 -18.58 -11.74 11.75
C ASP A 103 -17.47 -11.96 12.79
N ASP A 104 -16.45 -12.74 12.46
CA ASP A 104 -15.48 -13.28 13.41
C ASP A 104 -14.17 -12.47 13.47
N ASN A 105 -13.62 -12.32 14.67
CA ASN A 105 -12.42 -11.53 14.90
C ASN A 105 -11.31 -12.35 15.55
N ALA A 106 -10.11 -12.37 14.97
CA ALA A 106 -8.97 -13.08 15.55
C ALA A 106 -7.68 -12.27 15.52
N VAL A 107 -7.00 -12.20 16.67
CA VAL A 107 -5.67 -11.58 16.81
C VAL A 107 -4.64 -12.63 17.23
N PHE A 108 -3.58 -12.74 16.44
CA PHE A 108 -2.48 -13.69 16.63
C PHE A 108 -1.16 -13.00 16.91
N VAL A 109 -0.51 -13.43 17.99
CA VAL A 109 0.85 -13.03 18.34
C VAL A 109 1.74 -14.26 18.40
N GLY A 110 2.67 -14.37 17.45
CA GLY A 110 3.51 -15.56 17.40
C GLY A 110 3.99 -15.93 16.02
N GLN A 111 3.91 -17.20 15.64
CA GLN A 111 4.28 -17.67 14.31
C GLN A 111 3.48 -18.91 13.94
N ASN A 112 3.43 -19.21 12.63
CA ASN A 112 2.78 -20.40 12.07
C ASN A 112 1.27 -20.47 12.41
N HIS A 113 0.60 -19.33 12.58
CA HIS A 113 -0.84 -19.32 12.85
C HIS A 113 -1.67 -19.53 11.59
N MET A 114 -2.88 -20.07 11.77
CA MET A 114 -3.88 -20.18 10.72
C MET A 114 -5.19 -19.58 11.20
N PHE A 115 -5.74 -18.65 10.42
CA PHE A 115 -7.09 -18.13 10.57
C PHE A 115 -7.91 -18.55 9.37
N ILE A 116 -9.14 -18.98 9.62
CA ILE A 116 -10.18 -19.21 8.62
C ILE A 116 -11.37 -18.42 9.14
N GLY A 117 -11.78 -17.36 8.45
CA GLY A 117 -12.96 -16.57 8.80
C GLY A 117 -14.21 -17.41 8.63
N GLY A 118 -14.68 -17.57 7.40
CA GLY A 118 -15.83 -18.41 7.07
C GLY A 118 -16.86 -17.65 6.26
N GLU A 119 -18.13 -17.69 6.69
CA GLU A 119 -19.20 -16.85 6.16
C GLU A 119 -19.37 -15.65 7.09
N GLY A 120 -19.27 -14.42 6.57
CA GLY A 120 -19.40 -13.19 7.36
C GLY A 120 -18.31 -12.19 7.03
N ASP A 121 -18.37 -11.00 7.62
CA ASP A 121 -17.33 -9.98 7.44
C ASP A 121 -16.27 -10.15 8.53
N ASP A 122 -15.19 -10.87 8.22
CA ASP A 122 -14.21 -11.34 9.20
C ASP A 122 -12.98 -10.43 9.36
N ILE A 123 -12.37 -10.44 10.54
CA ILE A 123 -11.14 -9.68 10.84
C ILE A 123 -10.04 -10.62 11.35
N GLY A 124 -8.97 -10.74 10.57
CA GLY A 124 -7.79 -11.54 10.90
C GLY A 124 -6.54 -10.69 11.03
N VAL A 125 -5.97 -10.58 12.22
CA VAL A 125 -4.69 -9.87 12.44
C VAL A 125 -3.63 -10.83 12.97
N ALA A 126 -2.57 -11.07 12.22
CA ALA A 126 -1.48 -11.93 12.66
C ALA A 126 -0.12 -11.25 12.60
N SER A 127 0.68 -11.46 13.65
CA SER A 127 2.07 -11.01 13.70
C SER A 127 3.04 -12.19 13.75
N GLY A 128 4.26 -11.94 13.26
CA GLY A 128 5.37 -12.87 13.15
C GLY A 128 5.38 -13.67 11.84
N ARG A 129 5.95 -14.87 11.85
CA ARG A 129 6.35 -15.57 10.60
C ARG A 129 5.35 -16.65 10.19
N TYR A 130 5.21 -16.87 8.89
CA TYR A 130 4.47 -18.00 8.30
C TYR A 130 2.99 -18.07 8.69
N ASN A 131 2.37 -16.91 8.91
CA ASN A 131 0.94 -16.87 9.23
C ASN A 131 0.12 -17.03 7.96
N THR A 132 -0.96 -17.79 8.06
CA THR A 132 -1.91 -18.05 6.98
C THR A 132 -3.28 -17.49 7.39
N LEU A 133 -3.87 -16.63 6.59
CA LEU A 133 -5.18 -16.03 6.83
C LEU A 133 -6.06 -16.33 5.61
N PHE A 134 -7.23 -16.90 5.85
CA PHE A 134 -8.28 -17.08 4.86
C PHE A 134 -9.50 -16.29 5.34
N GLY A 135 -10.02 -15.40 4.51
CA GLY A 135 -11.24 -14.63 4.78
C GLY A 135 -12.44 -15.56 4.67
N GLY A 136 -12.87 -15.83 3.44
CA GLY A 136 -13.97 -16.74 3.16
C GLY A 136 -14.98 -16.07 2.26
N THR A 137 -16.24 -16.03 2.66
CA THR A 137 -17.25 -15.26 1.95
C THR A 137 -17.66 -14.06 2.79
N GLY A 138 -17.61 -12.86 2.23
CA GLY A 138 -17.92 -11.63 2.95
C GLY A 138 -16.87 -10.56 2.69
N ALA A 139 -17.00 -9.39 3.30
CA ALA A 139 -16.02 -8.31 3.18
C ALA A 139 -14.99 -8.42 4.30
N ASP A 140 -13.92 -9.16 4.07
CA ASP A 140 -12.95 -9.52 5.08
C ASP A 140 -11.80 -8.52 5.21
N GLN A 141 -11.21 -8.41 6.38
CA GLN A 141 -10.04 -7.57 6.61
C GLN A 141 -8.91 -8.37 7.25
N LEU A 142 -7.84 -8.59 6.48
CA LEU A 142 -6.77 -9.50 6.83
C LEU A 142 -5.41 -8.80 6.84
N TRP A 143 -4.74 -8.76 7.99
CA TRP A 143 -3.43 -8.17 8.16
C TRP A 143 -2.42 -9.18 8.66
N ALA A 144 -1.36 -9.41 7.89
CA ALA A 144 -0.22 -10.19 8.32
C ALA A 144 1.05 -9.33 8.41
N PHE A 145 1.65 -9.31 9.59
CA PHE A 145 2.91 -8.61 9.86
C PHE A 145 4.05 -9.62 10.04
N GLY A 146 4.99 -9.67 9.10
CA GLY A 146 6.22 -10.45 9.25
C GLY A 146 6.69 -11.13 7.96
N GLU A 147 7.33 -12.29 8.07
CA GLU A 147 7.85 -12.97 6.87
C GLU A 147 6.91 -14.09 6.42
N ARG A 148 6.75 -14.25 5.11
CA ARG A 148 6.05 -15.37 4.47
C ARG A 148 4.60 -15.53 4.92
N ALA A 149 3.89 -14.42 5.03
CA ALA A 149 2.44 -14.45 5.14
C ALA A 149 1.80 -15.10 3.90
N TYR A 150 0.70 -15.80 4.10
CA TYR A 150 -0.20 -16.24 3.04
C TYR A 150 -1.59 -15.72 3.38
N ILE A 151 -2.10 -14.78 2.60
CA ILE A 151 -3.41 -14.17 2.80
C ILE A 151 -4.26 -14.47 1.57
N THR A 152 -5.47 -14.94 1.81
CA THR A 152 -6.49 -15.16 0.78
C THR A 152 -7.79 -14.50 1.26
N GLY A 153 -8.38 -13.64 0.42
CA GLY A 153 -9.71 -13.07 0.64
C GLY A 153 -10.83 -14.07 0.31
N ASN A 154 -10.81 -14.55 -0.94
CA ASN A 154 -11.81 -15.40 -1.60
C ASN A 154 -12.98 -14.62 -2.21
N GLU A 155 -14.20 -14.73 -1.66
CA GLU A 155 -15.39 -14.13 -2.25
C GLU A 155 -15.82 -12.90 -1.45
N GLY A 156 -15.83 -11.73 -2.07
CA GLY A 156 -16.27 -10.48 -1.46
C GLY A 156 -15.23 -9.37 -1.59
N ASP A 157 -15.56 -8.19 -1.08
CA ASP A 157 -14.71 -7.00 -1.23
C ASP A 157 -13.74 -6.92 -0.04
N ASP A 158 -12.51 -7.41 -0.22
CA ASP A 158 -11.59 -7.67 0.89
C ASP A 158 -10.50 -6.60 1.07
N TYR A 159 -10.05 -6.39 2.32
CA TYR A 159 -8.93 -5.53 2.66
C TYR A 159 -7.72 -6.34 3.13
N LEU A 160 -6.75 -6.53 2.24
CA LEU A 160 -5.65 -7.48 2.41
C LEU A 160 -4.31 -6.76 2.56
N VAL A 161 -3.63 -6.96 3.69
CA VAL A 161 -2.35 -6.32 3.98
C VAL A 161 -1.28 -7.31 4.40
N SER A 162 -0.18 -7.33 3.67
CA SER A 162 1.02 -8.11 4.03
C SER A 162 2.22 -7.18 4.15
N THR A 163 2.82 -7.15 5.33
CA THR A 163 4.08 -6.43 5.57
C THR A 163 5.21 -7.40 5.85
N GLY A 164 6.42 -7.03 5.44
CA GLY A 164 7.64 -7.84 5.53
C GLY A 164 7.98 -8.49 4.19
N ASN A 165 8.63 -9.66 4.23
CA ASN A 165 9.21 -10.26 3.03
C ASN A 165 8.57 -11.59 2.67
N TYR A 166 8.52 -11.89 1.37
CA TYR A 166 8.02 -13.15 0.81
C TYR A 166 6.55 -13.46 1.16
N GLY A 167 5.77 -12.45 1.49
CA GLY A 167 4.33 -12.55 1.68
C GLY A 167 3.59 -12.77 0.37
N LYS A 168 2.41 -13.36 0.45
CA LYS A 168 1.52 -13.60 -0.67
C LYS A 168 0.11 -13.14 -0.30
N ILE A 169 -0.49 -12.37 -1.19
CA ILE A 169 -1.88 -11.94 -1.13
C ILE A 169 -2.60 -12.47 -2.38
N TYR A 170 -3.78 -13.03 -2.18
CA TYR A 170 -4.72 -13.45 -3.21
C TYR A 170 -6.11 -12.90 -2.88
N GLY A 171 -6.61 -11.96 -3.66
CA GLY A 171 -7.97 -11.43 -3.51
C GLY A 171 -9.03 -12.45 -3.92
N HIS A 172 -8.92 -12.92 -5.16
CA HIS A 172 -9.82 -13.82 -5.89
C HIS A 172 -10.98 -13.10 -6.57
N SER A 173 -12.11 -12.90 -5.93
CA SER A 173 -13.30 -12.32 -6.58
C SER A 173 -13.96 -11.28 -5.70
N GLY A 174 -14.27 -10.12 -6.26
CA GLY A 174 -14.79 -8.97 -5.54
C GLY A 174 -13.86 -7.77 -5.74
N ASP A 175 -14.29 -6.59 -5.32
CA ASP A 175 -13.49 -5.37 -5.50
C ASP A 175 -12.53 -5.23 -4.31
N ASP A 176 -11.29 -5.72 -4.48
CA ASP A 176 -10.33 -5.92 -3.39
C ASP A 176 -9.36 -4.75 -3.21
N ILE A 177 -8.91 -4.55 -1.96
CA ILE A 177 -7.82 -3.63 -1.62
C ILE A 177 -6.59 -4.41 -1.15
N GLY A 178 -5.54 -4.41 -1.97
CA GLY A 178 -4.27 -5.06 -1.68
C GLY A 178 -3.17 -4.09 -1.25
N VAL A 179 -2.50 -4.35 -0.12
CA VAL A 179 -1.31 -3.58 0.30
C VAL A 179 -0.14 -4.51 0.62
N VAL A 180 0.96 -4.37 -0.12
CA VAL A 180 2.23 -5.05 0.19
C VAL A 180 3.33 -4.06 0.53
N ILE A 181 4.02 -4.33 1.65
CA ILE A 181 5.15 -3.54 2.11
C ILE A 181 6.32 -4.45 2.38
N GLY A 182 7.45 -4.24 1.68
CA GLY A 182 8.70 -4.95 1.93
C GLY A 182 9.25 -5.55 0.65
N ALA A 183 9.83 -6.74 0.71
CA ALA A 183 10.53 -7.31 -0.44
C ALA A 183 10.08 -8.71 -0.84
N HIS A 184 10.12 -8.99 -2.15
CA HIS A 184 9.80 -10.30 -2.71
C HIS A 184 8.37 -10.77 -2.41
N ASN A 185 7.44 -9.84 -2.20
CA ASN A 185 6.04 -10.16 -2.00
C ASN A 185 5.36 -10.42 -3.35
N ILE A 186 4.29 -11.22 -3.32
CA ILE A 186 3.39 -11.45 -4.46
C ILE A 186 2.01 -10.93 -4.06
N MET A 187 1.43 -10.06 -4.89
CA MET A 187 0.04 -9.65 -4.80
C MET A 187 -0.66 -10.08 -6.08
N ASN A 188 -1.81 -10.74 -5.94
CA ASN A 188 -2.71 -11.08 -7.03
C ASN A 188 -4.12 -10.74 -6.57
N LEU A 189 -4.82 -9.78 -7.17
CA LEU A 189 -6.12 -9.33 -6.67
C LEU A 189 -7.27 -10.12 -7.32
N GLY A 190 -7.26 -10.36 -8.62
CA GLY A 190 -8.09 -11.38 -9.25
C GLY A 190 -9.15 -10.79 -10.15
N GLU A 191 -10.42 -11.11 -9.92
CA GLU A 191 -11.57 -10.58 -10.65
C GLU A 191 -12.24 -9.48 -9.81
N GLY A 192 -12.46 -8.30 -10.38
CA GLY A 192 -13.08 -7.17 -9.68
C GLY A 192 -12.39 -5.86 -10.02
N ASP A 193 -13.02 -4.72 -9.73
CA ASP A 193 -12.36 -3.41 -9.87
C ASP A 193 -11.47 -3.16 -8.63
N ASP A 194 -10.21 -3.60 -8.70
CA ASP A 194 -9.32 -3.71 -7.55
C ASP A 194 -8.49 -2.44 -7.28
N HIS A 195 -8.02 -2.26 -6.04
CA HIS A 195 -7.10 -1.19 -5.66
C HIS A 195 -5.86 -1.68 -4.91
N GLY A 196 -4.71 -1.61 -5.58
CA GLY A 196 -3.41 -2.03 -5.05
C GLY A 196 -2.52 -0.90 -4.57
N LYS A 197 -1.71 -1.17 -3.54
CA LYS A 197 -0.54 -0.34 -3.16
C LYS A 197 0.70 -1.21 -2.95
N VAL A 198 1.77 -0.89 -3.67
CA VAL A 198 3.01 -1.65 -3.63
C VAL A 198 4.19 -0.78 -3.16
N PHE A 199 4.81 -1.20 -2.06
CA PHE A 199 5.97 -0.55 -1.47
C PHE A 199 7.15 -1.52 -1.31
N GLY A 200 8.37 -0.98 -1.36
CA GLY A 200 9.59 -1.73 -1.11
C GLY A 200 10.23 -2.25 -2.40
N ASN A 201 10.71 -3.49 -2.43
CA ASN A 201 11.66 -3.94 -3.48
C ASN A 201 11.32 -5.33 -4.05
N LYS A 202 11.42 -5.50 -5.36
CA LYS A 202 11.32 -6.81 -6.05
C LYS A 202 10.01 -7.54 -5.76
N ASN A 203 8.92 -6.79 -5.68
CA ASN A 203 7.60 -7.37 -5.55
C ASN A 203 7.09 -7.79 -6.94
N ILE A 204 6.12 -8.69 -6.95
CA ILE A 204 5.39 -9.10 -8.14
C ILE A 204 3.92 -8.77 -7.88
N VAL A 205 3.29 -8.01 -8.77
CA VAL A 205 1.89 -7.60 -8.66
C VAL A 205 1.16 -8.01 -9.93
N TYR A 206 0.01 -8.64 -9.74
CA TYR A 206 -1.02 -8.89 -10.74
C TYR A 206 -2.30 -8.26 -10.19
N LEU A 207 -2.95 -7.37 -10.94
CA LEU A 207 -4.25 -6.83 -10.51
C LEU A 207 -5.33 -7.80 -10.97
N GLY A 208 -5.57 -7.94 -12.26
CA GLY A 208 -6.25 -9.10 -12.84
C GLY A 208 -7.28 -8.71 -13.90
N GLU A 209 -8.52 -9.17 -13.76
CA GLU A 209 -9.63 -8.77 -14.62
C GLU A 209 -10.47 -7.71 -13.90
N GLY A 210 -10.64 -6.53 -14.51
CA GLY A 210 -11.36 -5.41 -13.90
C GLY A 210 -10.74 -4.08 -14.29
N ASN A 211 -11.32 -2.97 -13.85
CA ASN A 211 -10.70 -1.65 -14.02
C ASN A 211 -9.95 -1.31 -12.73
N ASP A 212 -8.67 -1.63 -12.71
CA ASP A 212 -7.89 -1.66 -11.49
C ASP A 212 -7.12 -0.36 -11.26
N GLU A 213 -6.90 0.01 -10.01
CA GLU A 213 -6.06 1.13 -9.60
C GLU A 213 -4.82 0.65 -8.84
N LEU A 214 -3.62 1.15 -9.20
CA LEU A 214 -2.38 0.78 -8.51
C LEU A 214 -1.46 1.95 -8.21
N GLU A 215 -1.17 2.15 -6.92
CA GLU A 215 -0.10 3.04 -6.47
C GLU A 215 1.24 2.32 -6.37
N VAL A 216 2.20 2.75 -7.19
CA VAL A 216 3.54 2.16 -7.29
C VAL A 216 4.58 3.03 -6.59
N ALA A 217 5.02 2.62 -5.41
CA ALA A 217 6.13 3.21 -4.67
C ALA A 217 7.23 2.16 -4.39
N SER A 218 7.46 1.27 -5.37
CA SER A 218 8.40 0.15 -5.30
C SER A 218 9.64 0.33 -6.15
N HIS A 219 10.60 -0.56 -5.95
CA HIS A 219 11.85 -0.65 -6.71
C HIS A 219 12.01 -2.06 -7.30
N ASP A 220 12.60 -2.18 -8.49
CA ASP A 220 12.92 -3.45 -9.14
C ASP A 220 11.72 -4.46 -9.20
N SER A 221 10.48 -3.96 -9.21
CA SER A 221 9.27 -4.80 -9.14
C SER A 221 8.72 -5.11 -10.53
N VAL A 222 7.98 -6.21 -10.63
CA VAL A 222 7.27 -6.62 -11.85
C VAL A 222 5.77 -6.44 -11.60
N ILE A 223 5.11 -5.73 -12.48
CA ILE A 223 3.70 -5.34 -12.33
C ILE A 223 2.99 -5.65 -13.65
N SER A 224 1.86 -6.33 -13.54
CA SER A 224 0.90 -6.54 -14.63
C SER A 224 -0.45 -6.07 -14.11
N ALA A 225 -1.10 -5.13 -14.80
CA ALA A 225 -2.45 -4.71 -14.39
C ALA A 225 -3.45 -5.76 -14.86
N GLY A 226 -3.56 -6.03 -16.16
CA GLY A 226 -4.23 -7.21 -16.67
C GLY A 226 -5.19 -6.88 -17.78
N SER A 227 -6.48 -7.11 -17.58
CA SER A 227 -7.50 -6.76 -18.57
C SER A 227 -8.56 -5.85 -17.98
N GLY A 228 -8.89 -4.79 -18.70
CA GLY A 228 -9.82 -3.74 -18.29
C GLY A 228 -9.12 -2.40 -18.43
N ASN A 229 -9.78 -1.30 -18.03
CA ASN A 229 -9.19 0.04 -18.20
C ASN A 229 -8.50 0.45 -16.89
N ASP A 230 -7.22 0.18 -16.80
CA ASP A 230 -6.47 0.27 -15.54
C ASP A 230 -5.85 1.66 -15.33
N SER A 231 -5.66 2.05 -14.07
CA SER A 231 -5.07 3.32 -13.66
C SER A 231 -3.85 3.11 -12.76
N LEU A 232 -2.65 3.32 -13.31
CA LEU A 232 -1.39 3.07 -12.60
C LEU A 232 -0.67 4.38 -12.27
N TYR A 233 -0.46 4.64 -10.98
CA TYR A 233 0.22 5.84 -10.50
C TYR A 233 1.60 5.52 -9.90
N MET A 234 2.66 5.92 -10.60
CA MET A 234 4.03 5.73 -10.12
C MET A 234 4.54 6.96 -9.37
N HIS A 235 4.91 6.76 -8.11
CA HIS A 235 5.40 7.82 -7.22
C HIS A 235 6.83 8.26 -7.59
N LYS A 236 7.21 9.46 -7.15
CA LYS A 236 8.56 10.06 -7.33
C LYS A 236 9.73 9.17 -6.93
N LYS A 237 9.54 8.26 -5.97
CA LYS A 237 10.59 7.35 -5.48
C LYS A 237 10.55 5.96 -6.14
N SER A 238 9.59 5.72 -7.03
CA SER A 238 9.49 4.48 -7.80
C SER A 238 10.72 4.33 -8.71
N SER A 239 11.34 3.15 -8.77
CA SER A 239 12.46 2.97 -9.71
C SER A 239 12.69 1.55 -10.23
N ASN A 240 13.22 1.46 -11.45
CA ASN A 240 13.57 0.19 -12.11
C ASN A 240 12.41 -0.83 -12.16
N ASN A 241 11.15 -0.40 -12.11
CA ASN A 241 10.03 -1.32 -12.22
C ASN A 241 9.81 -1.72 -13.69
N ASN A 242 9.32 -2.94 -13.90
CA ASN A 242 8.83 -3.41 -15.19
C ASN A 242 7.32 -3.54 -15.10
N ILE A 243 6.60 -2.74 -15.88
CA ILE A 243 5.16 -2.54 -15.78
C ILE A 243 4.55 -2.85 -17.14
N ASP A 244 3.48 -3.64 -17.13
CA ASP A 244 2.64 -3.98 -18.28
C ASP A 244 1.20 -3.67 -17.89
N ALA A 245 0.53 -2.76 -18.61
CA ALA A 245 -0.85 -2.40 -18.31
C ALA A 245 -1.79 -3.50 -18.83
N GLY A 246 -1.50 -4.04 -20.01
CA GLY A 246 -2.13 -5.26 -20.51
C GLY A 246 -3.12 -4.97 -21.62
N THR A 247 -4.40 -5.26 -21.43
CA THR A 247 -5.42 -5.01 -22.46
C THR A 247 -6.50 -4.09 -21.94
N GLY A 248 -6.89 -3.09 -22.72
CA GLY A 248 -7.86 -2.07 -22.35
C GLY A 248 -7.31 -0.68 -22.63
N ASP A 249 -8.12 0.35 -22.37
CA ASP A 249 -7.66 1.73 -22.55
C ASP A 249 -7.08 2.23 -21.21
N ASP A 250 -5.77 2.08 -21.02
CA ASP A 250 -5.13 2.28 -19.71
C ASP A 250 -4.62 3.71 -19.47
N LEU A 251 -4.61 4.14 -18.20
CA LEU A 251 -4.08 5.42 -17.75
C LEU A 251 -2.84 5.22 -16.88
N LEU A 252 -1.67 5.63 -17.38
CA LEU A 252 -0.40 5.47 -16.68
C LEU A 252 0.18 6.84 -16.33
N TYR A 253 0.31 7.15 -15.04
CA TYR A 253 1.09 8.30 -14.57
C TYR A 253 2.49 7.87 -14.14
N LEU A 254 3.50 8.37 -14.84
CA LEU A 254 4.88 7.94 -14.66
C LEU A 254 5.65 8.98 -13.85
N GLY A 255 5.95 8.68 -12.59
CA GLY A 255 7.03 9.33 -11.83
C GLY A 255 8.26 8.45 -11.70
N GLY A 256 9.27 8.91 -10.95
CA GLY A 256 10.37 8.06 -10.53
C GLY A 256 11.52 7.97 -11.52
N THR A 257 12.24 6.84 -11.54
CA THR A 257 13.49 6.69 -12.31
C THR A 257 13.63 5.30 -12.93
N ASN A 258 13.99 5.23 -14.21
CA ASN A 258 14.26 4.01 -14.97
C ASN A 258 13.11 2.99 -14.96
N ASN A 259 11.86 3.43 -14.87
CA ASN A 259 10.72 2.53 -15.02
C ASN A 259 10.58 2.12 -16.50
N SER A 260 10.38 0.83 -16.77
CA SER A 260 10.06 0.29 -18.08
C SER A 260 8.56 -0.02 -18.10
N VAL A 261 7.82 0.66 -18.96
CA VAL A 261 6.36 0.64 -18.97
C VAL A 261 5.87 0.26 -20.36
N THR A 262 4.96 -0.70 -20.44
CA THR A 262 4.23 -1.09 -21.65
C THR A 262 2.76 -0.79 -21.40
N GLY A 263 2.10 -0.17 -22.37
CA GLY A 263 0.65 0.05 -22.33
C GLY A 263 -0.01 -1.29 -22.63
N GLY A 264 -0.09 -1.63 -23.90
CA GLY A 264 -0.38 -2.99 -24.33
C GLY A 264 -1.32 -2.96 -25.52
N GLU A 265 -2.43 -3.68 -25.45
CA GLU A 265 -3.49 -3.57 -26.45
C GLU A 265 -4.56 -2.58 -25.99
N GLY A 266 -4.81 -1.52 -26.77
CA GLY A 266 -5.84 -0.54 -26.46
C GLY A 266 -5.34 0.86 -26.76
N ALA A 267 -6.10 1.88 -26.38
CA ALA A 267 -5.69 3.27 -26.53
C ALA A 267 -5.17 3.82 -25.21
N ASP A 268 -3.88 3.58 -24.93
CA ASP A 268 -3.30 3.91 -23.63
C ASP A 268 -2.85 5.36 -23.52
N VAL A 269 -2.89 5.91 -22.31
CA VAL A 269 -2.49 7.27 -22.00
C VAL A 269 -1.34 7.28 -21.01
N PHE A 270 -0.15 7.66 -21.47
CA PHE A 270 1.04 7.85 -20.65
C PHE A 270 1.19 9.30 -20.25
N ILE A 271 0.90 9.64 -18.99
CA ILE A 271 1.18 10.95 -18.39
C ILE A 271 2.59 10.92 -17.80
N ILE A 272 3.50 11.63 -18.45
CA ILE A 272 4.87 11.85 -17.96
C ILE A 272 4.83 12.96 -16.92
N GLY A 273 4.87 12.55 -15.65
CA GLY A 273 4.83 13.47 -14.52
C GLY A 273 6.09 14.31 -14.39
N LYS A 274 5.97 15.48 -13.76
CA LYS A 274 7.11 16.34 -13.38
C LYS A 274 8.16 15.67 -12.50
N ASP A 275 7.79 14.58 -11.84
CA ASP A 275 8.68 13.78 -10.97
C ASP A 275 9.31 12.59 -11.73
N ASN A 276 9.15 12.50 -13.06
CA ASN A 276 9.78 11.49 -13.91
C ASN A 276 11.20 11.87 -14.29
N LEU A 277 12.22 11.25 -13.68
CA LEU A 277 13.63 11.49 -14.05
C LEU A 277 14.04 10.70 -15.29
N SER A 278 13.60 9.45 -15.39
CA SER A 278 13.80 8.64 -16.58
C SER A 278 12.76 7.54 -16.68
N SER A 279 12.32 7.25 -17.90
CA SER A 279 11.46 6.09 -18.19
C SER A 279 11.69 5.55 -19.59
N LYS A 280 11.33 4.30 -19.79
CA LYS A 280 11.34 3.62 -21.08
C LYS A 280 9.93 3.15 -21.37
N LEU A 281 9.40 3.51 -22.53
CA LEU A 281 8.05 3.14 -22.95
C LEU A 281 8.07 2.17 -24.11
N THR A 282 7.17 1.20 -24.08
CA THR A 282 6.77 0.40 -25.24
C THR A 282 5.33 0.78 -25.53
N VAL A 283 5.09 1.33 -26.72
CA VAL A 283 3.82 1.95 -27.11
C VAL A 283 3.40 1.43 -28.48
N ASP A 284 2.12 1.58 -28.80
CA ASP A 284 1.52 1.23 -30.07
C ASP A 284 1.09 2.48 -30.89
N SER A 285 0.19 2.32 -31.87
CA SER A 285 -0.32 3.42 -32.70
C SER A 285 -1.56 4.14 -32.17
N GLN A 286 -2.30 3.50 -31.27
CA GLN A 286 -3.48 4.06 -30.61
C GLN A 286 -3.09 4.96 -29.44
N ASP A 287 -1.96 4.66 -28.79
CA ASP A 287 -1.47 5.35 -27.59
C ASP A 287 -1.28 6.87 -27.71
N TYR A 288 -1.36 7.51 -26.54
CA TYR A 288 -1.16 8.93 -26.30
C TYR A 288 -0.09 9.16 -25.23
N ILE A 289 0.85 10.07 -25.49
CA ILE A 289 1.86 10.48 -24.53
C ILE A 289 1.62 11.94 -24.18
N VAL A 290 1.36 12.22 -22.91
CA VAL A 290 1.06 13.53 -22.35
C VAL A 290 2.20 13.92 -21.42
N PHE A 291 2.65 15.17 -21.49
CA PHE A 291 3.63 15.69 -20.53
C PHE A 291 2.95 16.66 -19.57
N ASP A 292 3.08 16.42 -18.27
CA ASP A 292 2.64 17.35 -17.21
C ASP A 292 3.70 18.44 -17.03
N LEU A 293 3.67 19.44 -17.92
CA LEU A 293 4.66 20.53 -17.99
C LEU A 293 3.98 21.89 -18.07
N ASP A 294 4.66 22.92 -17.54
CA ASP A 294 4.22 24.31 -17.63
C ASP A 294 4.25 24.86 -19.06
N SER A 295 5.15 24.31 -19.89
CA SER A 295 5.32 24.71 -21.28
C SER A 295 5.94 23.59 -22.10
N TYR A 296 5.47 23.49 -23.33
CA TYR A 296 6.01 22.57 -24.31
C TYR A 296 7.40 22.91 -24.83
N GLN A 297 7.83 24.16 -24.64
CA GLN A 297 9.16 24.61 -25.02
C GLN A 297 10.24 23.95 -24.14
N ASP A 298 9.82 23.29 -23.07
CA ASP A 298 10.67 22.51 -22.19
C ASP A 298 10.82 21.05 -22.64
N VAL A 299 10.42 20.72 -23.88
CA VAL A 299 10.56 19.37 -24.46
C VAL A 299 11.40 19.40 -25.74
N MET A 300 12.31 18.43 -25.85
CA MET A 300 13.12 18.17 -27.04
C MET A 300 13.06 16.71 -27.48
N TYR A 301 13.08 16.50 -28.79
CA TYR A 301 12.95 15.20 -29.43
C TYR A 301 14.23 14.82 -30.17
N TYR A 302 14.76 13.64 -29.89
CA TYR A 302 16.01 13.14 -30.46
C TYR A 302 15.84 11.73 -31.00
N ARG A 303 16.54 11.44 -32.10
CA ARG A 303 16.71 10.06 -32.55
C ARG A 303 17.81 9.42 -31.69
N TYR A 304 17.46 8.41 -30.89
CA TYR A 304 18.43 7.73 -30.01
C TYR A 304 19.27 6.71 -30.77
N ASN A 305 18.60 5.95 -31.63
CA ASN A 305 19.19 5.02 -32.61
C ASN A 305 18.24 4.94 -33.83
N ASP A 306 18.47 4.00 -34.74
CA ASP A 306 17.65 3.90 -35.97
C ASP A 306 16.14 3.72 -35.71
N ASN A 307 15.75 3.17 -34.56
CA ASN A 307 14.37 2.80 -34.25
C ASN A 307 13.75 3.60 -33.07
N ASP A 308 14.56 4.03 -32.09
CA ASP A 308 14.07 4.57 -30.83
C ASP A 308 14.01 6.12 -30.83
N LEU A 309 12.98 6.67 -30.18
CA LEU A 309 12.81 8.10 -29.93
C LEU A 309 13.20 8.40 -28.48
N LEU A 310 14.15 9.32 -28.27
CA LEU A 310 14.48 9.88 -26.97
C LEU A 310 13.87 11.27 -26.85
N ILE A 311 13.02 11.46 -25.84
CA ILE A 311 12.49 12.76 -25.46
C ILE A 311 13.20 13.23 -24.20
N LYS A 312 13.70 14.46 -24.22
CA LYS A 312 14.22 15.13 -23.02
C LYS A 312 13.26 16.23 -22.63
N HIS A 313 13.03 16.40 -21.33
CA HIS A 313 12.23 17.50 -20.83
C HIS A 313 12.86 18.16 -19.62
N ARG A 314 12.66 19.47 -19.47
CA ARG A 314 13.17 20.22 -18.32
C ARG A 314 12.10 20.35 -17.24
N PHE A 315 12.50 20.19 -15.99
CA PHE A 315 11.69 20.60 -14.85
C PHE A 315 12.16 21.95 -14.32
N LEU A 316 11.22 22.86 -14.10
CA LEU A 316 11.42 24.07 -13.33
C LEU A 316 10.80 23.84 -11.94
N ALA A 317 11.53 23.19 -11.03
CA ALA A 317 11.05 23.09 -9.65
C ALA A 317 11.06 24.49 -9.01
N GLU A 318 9.89 25.09 -8.78
CA GLU A 318 9.78 26.22 -7.84
C GLU A 318 10.20 25.71 -6.45
N ALA A 319 11.13 26.42 -5.81
CA ALA A 319 11.63 26.04 -4.49
C ALA A 319 10.47 26.07 -3.47
N ASP A 320 10.15 24.92 -2.90
CA ASP A 320 9.16 24.82 -1.84
C ASP A 320 9.67 25.55 -0.58
N LYS A 321 8.90 26.51 -0.09
CA LYS A 321 9.27 27.36 1.06
C LYS A 321 9.19 26.61 2.39
N SER A 322 8.66 25.38 2.42
CA SER A 322 8.63 24.54 3.63
C SER A 322 9.99 23.91 3.97
N ASP A 323 10.96 23.91 3.06
CA ASP A 323 12.29 23.29 3.26
C ASP A 323 13.31 24.20 3.99
N ILE A 324 12.89 25.36 4.49
CA ILE A 324 13.80 26.38 5.06
C ILE A 324 13.94 26.30 6.59
N ASP A 325 13.08 25.57 7.32
CA ASP A 325 13.19 25.47 8.78
C ASP A 325 13.42 24.03 9.26
N SER A 326 14.69 23.59 9.26
CA SER A 326 15.31 22.89 10.41
C SER A 326 16.74 22.47 10.09
N GLN A 327 17.70 23.31 10.49
CA GLN A 327 19.09 22.91 10.68
C GLN A 327 19.38 22.87 12.18
N ALA A 328 19.57 21.67 12.71
CA ALA A 328 20.48 21.39 13.81
C ALA A 328 20.61 19.85 13.90
N ASP A 329 21.76 19.36 13.47
CA ASP A 329 22.57 18.49 14.32
C ASP A 329 23.04 17.01 13.93
N ASN A 330 24.26 16.87 13.30
CA ASN A 330 25.08 15.69 12.88
C ASN A 330 26.47 15.42 13.59
N ALA A 331 26.67 14.34 14.38
CA ALA A 331 28.00 13.83 14.82
C ALA A 331 27.95 12.46 15.53
N ASP A 332 28.93 11.62 15.19
CA ASP A 332 29.39 10.37 15.82
C ASP A 332 29.32 10.31 17.36
N ILE A 333 29.09 9.11 17.91
CA ILE A 333 29.84 8.50 19.05
C ILE A 333 29.60 6.97 19.02
N ASP A 334 30.67 6.21 18.81
CA ASP A 334 30.83 4.85 19.35
C ASP A 334 31.57 4.94 20.69
N SER A 335 31.28 3.98 21.57
CA SER A 335 31.91 3.62 22.85
C SER A 335 31.48 4.33 24.15
N GLN A 336 30.84 3.50 24.98
CA GLN A 336 30.97 3.31 26.44
C GLN A 336 30.66 4.42 27.47
N GLU A 337 29.81 3.96 28.40
CA GLU A 337 29.78 4.19 29.86
C GLU A 337 29.26 5.51 30.45
N ASP A 338 28.44 5.29 31.48
CA ASP A 338 28.13 6.12 32.63
C ASP A 338 27.22 7.36 32.49
N ASN A 339 26.00 7.13 32.97
CA ASN A 339 25.10 8.03 33.66
C ASN A 339 25.82 9.18 34.40
N THR A 340 25.65 10.42 33.94
CA THR A 340 25.29 11.58 34.79
C THR A 340 24.81 12.76 33.93
N ASN A 341 23.79 13.46 34.45
CA ASN A 341 23.27 14.73 33.96
C ASN A 341 24.36 15.72 33.49
N VAL A 342 24.11 16.42 32.37
CA VAL A 342 24.03 17.90 32.25
C VAL A 342 24.16 18.33 30.78
N ASN A 343 23.23 19.20 30.36
CA ASN A 343 23.22 20.03 29.14
C ASN A 343 24.61 20.42 28.59
N VAL A 344 24.88 20.09 27.33
CA VAL A 344 25.89 20.77 26.51
C VAL A 344 25.43 20.84 25.05
N ASN A 345 25.31 22.07 24.53
CA ASN A 345 25.26 22.39 23.10
C ASN A 345 26.39 21.67 22.36
N VAL A 346 26.05 20.86 21.37
CA VAL A 346 27.00 20.49 20.31
C VAL A 346 26.40 21.03 19.02
N ASN A 347 27.27 21.52 18.14
CA ASN A 347 27.02 22.08 16.82
C ASN A 347 27.33 20.95 15.84
N VAL A 348 26.37 20.54 15.03
CA VAL A 348 26.38 19.18 14.50
C VAL A 348 25.91 19.40 13.02
N ASN A 349 26.83 19.23 12.09
CA ASN A 349 26.75 19.79 10.72
C ASN A 349 25.88 18.91 9.80
N VAL A 350 24.54 19.04 9.81
CA VAL A 350 23.63 18.20 8.98
C VAL A 350 23.79 18.53 7.51
N ASN A 351 24.13 17.50 6.73
CA ASN A 351 24.25 17.53 5.27
C ASN A 351 22.85 17.67 4.65
N VAL A 352 22.34 18.90 4.62
CA VAL A 352 21.15 19.32 3.88
C VAL A 352 21.49 19.33 2.40
N ASN A 353 21.31 18.20 1.72
CA ASN A 353 21.60 18.10 0.28
C ASN A 353 20.55 17.34 -0.54
N THR A 354 19.49 16.79 0.06
CA THR A 354 18.50 16.00 -0.70
C THR A 354 17.45 16.85 -1.43
N SER A 355 17.10 18.03 -0.93
CA SER A 355 16.24 19.00 -1.64
C SER A 355 16.98 19.87 -2.67
N LYS A 356 18.32 19.84 -2.69
CA LYS A 356 19.15 20.43 -3.75
C LYS A 356 19.55 19.46 -4.86
N GLN A 357 19.36 18.16 -4.69
CA GLN A 357 19.85 17.15 -5.65
C GLN A 357 19.07 17.12 -6.98
N TYR A 358 17.88 17.72 -7.03
CA TYR A 358 17.01 17.71 -8.22
C TYR A 358 16.67 19.08 -8.79
N GLN A 359 17.27 20.16 -8.27
CA GLN A 359 17.26 21.43 -8.98
C GLN A 359 18.15 21.28 -10.22
N ASN A 360 17.56 21.28 -11.43
CA ASN A 360 18.22 21.26 -12.74
C ASN A 360 18.69 19.90 -13.32
N GLN A 361 18.03 18.77 -13.04
CA GLN A 361 18.22 17.57 -13.88
C GLN A 361 17.18 17.55 -14.98
N ASP A 362 17.54 17.25 -16.23
CA ASP A 362 16.57 17.08 -17.31
C ASP A 362 16.00 15.65 -17.25
N GLY A 363 14.68 15.51 -17.36
CA GLY A 363 13.96 14.24 -17.46
C GLY A 363 14.12 13.60 -18.83
N THR A 364 14.02 12.27 -18.89
CA THR A 364 14.18 11.53 -20.15
C THR A 364 13.12 10.45 -20.33
N VAL A 365 12.54 10.37 -21.52
CA VAL A 365 11.62 9.31 -21.90
C VAL A 365 12.13 8.66 -23.17
N LEU A 366 12.46 7.37 -23.11
CA LEU A 366 12.88 6.58 -24.26
C LEU A 366 11.71 5.74 -24.77
N ILE A 367 11.17 6.09 -25.93
CA ILE A 367 10.11 5.34 -26.59
C ILE A 367 10.76 4.32 -27.53
N LYS A 368 10.46 3.05 -27.30
CA LYS A 368 11.00 1.94 -28.10
C LYS A 368 10.31 1.80 -29.43
N ASP A 369 11.10 1.47 -30.44
CA ASP A 369 10.64 1.08 -31.78
C ASP A 369 9.71 2.08 -32.49
N TYR A 370 9.70 3.35 -32.04
CA TYR A 370 8.88 4.43 -32.59
C TYR A 370 9.05 4.63 -34.11
N PHE A 371 10.28 4.44 -34.62
CA PHE A 371 10.64 4.55 -36.03
C PHE A 371 10.78 3.21 -36.76
N ALA A 372 10.52 2.06 -36.11
CA ALA A 372 10.83 0.74 -36.68
C ALA A 372 10.09 0.42 -37.99
N ASP A 373 8.86 0.92 -38.18
CA ASP A 373 8.17 0.89 -39.47
C ASP A 373 8.26 2.25 -40.18
N ASN A 374 9.25 2.38 -41.06
CA ASN A 374 9.47 3.59 -41.87
C ASN A 374 8.42 3.78 -42.98
N ASN A 375 7.60 2.77 -43.28
CA ASN A 375 6.56 2.85 -44.31
C ASN A 375 5.18 3.16 -43.72
N SER A 376 5.03 3.07 -42.40
CA SER A 376 3.81 3.44 -41.68
C SER A 376 3.93 4.83 -41.07
N THR A 377 2.89 5.64 -41.27
CA THR A 377 2.68 6.91 -40.55
C THR A 377 2.06 6.71 -39.18
N ASP A 378 1.75 5.47 -38.81
CA ASP A 378 1.08 5.14 -37.57
C ASP A 378 2.13 4.92 -36.47
N GLY A 379 1.83 5.47 -35.30
CA GLY A 379 2.66 5.45 -34.10
C GLY A 379 2.01 6.30 -33.02
N ALA A 380 2.48 6.16 -31.78
CA ALA A 380 1.92 6.85 -30.64
C ALA A 380 1.85 8.37 -30.88
N LYS A 381 0.75 8.96 -30.44
CA LYS A 381 0.45 10.38 -30.59
C LYS A 381 1.04 11.10 -29.38
N ILE A 382 1.69 12.24 -29.61
CA ILE A 382 2.25 13.04 -28.53
C ILE A 382 1.35 14.25 -28.31
N CYS A 383 0.65 14.26 -27.18
CA CYS A 383 -0.24 15.33 -26.76
C CYS A 383 0.56 16.57 -26.38
N VAL A 384 0.08 17.70 -26.86
CA VAL A 384 0.77 18.98 -26.79
C VAL A 384 -0.03 20.07 -26.07
N ASP A 385 -1.36 19.96 -26.08
CA ASP A 385 -2.25 20.86 -25.36
C ASP A 385 -3.57 20.15 -25.05
N ILE A 386 -4.17 20.46 -23.90
CA ILE A 386 -5.47 19.93 -23.48
C ILE A 386 -6.41 21.12 -23.22
N ASP A 387 -7.37 21.29 -24.11
CA ASP A 387 -8.43 22.29 -24.00
C ASP A 387 -9.62 21.69 -23.25
N ALA A 388 -9.50 21.66 -21.93
CA ALA A 388 -10.51 21.10 -21.03
C ALA A 388 -11.87 21.82 -21.15
N GLU A 389 -11.88 23.12 -21.46
CA GLU A 389 -13.12 23.90 -21.61
C GLU A 389 -13.97 23.42 -22.79
N ASN A 390 -13.31 23.01 -23.88
CA ASN A 390 -13.99 22.52 -25.08
C ASN A 390 -13.94 21.01 -25.24
N ASN A 391 -13.40 20.28 -24.26
CA ASN A 391 -13.21 18.83 -24.28
C ASN A 391 -12.46 18.34 -25.54
N ARG A 392 -11.33 18.99 -25.83
CA ARG A 392 -10.47 18.68 -26.97
C ARG A 392 -9.03 18.60 -26.52
N TYR A 393 -8.22 17.88 -27.28
CA TYR A 393 -6.78 17.88 -27.11
C TYR A 393 -6.10 18.03 -28.45
N HIS A 394 -4.92 18.63 -28.41
CA HIS A 394 -4.06 18.79 -29.56
C HIS A 394 -2.93 17.77 -29.47
N TYR A 395 -2.62 17.12 -30.59
CA TYR A 395 -1.55 16.12 -30.64
C TYR A 395 -0.74 16.22 -31.92
N LEU A 396 0.48 15.67 -31.84
CA LEU A 396 1.39 15.47 -32.96
C LEU A 396 1.38 14.01 -33.36
N ASP A 397 1.26 13.75 -34.66
CA ASP A 397 1.43 12.41 -35.22
C ASP A 397 2.91 12.07 -35.50
N LYS A 398 3.17 10.81 -35.85
CA LYS A 398 4.53 10.33 -36.17
C LYS A 398 5.22 11.12 -37.27
N ALA A 399 4.49 11.63 -38.27
CA ALA A 399 5.08 12.42 -39.35
C ALA A 399 5.52 13.81 -38.87
N GLN A 400 4.74 14.44 -38.00
CA GLN A 400 5.09 15.71 -37.35
C GLN A 400 6.27 15.52 -36.39
N VAL A 401 6.26 14.47 -35.57
CA VAL A 401 7.37 14.13 -34.66
C VAL A 401 8.65 13.84 -35.42
N SER A 402 8.58 13.14 -36.55
CA SER A 402 9.76 12.85 -37.39
C SER A 402 10.44 14.12 -37.90
N LYS A 403 9.66 15.13 -38.33
CA LYS A 403 10.19 16.44 -38.75
C LYS A 403 10.84 17.19 -37.59
N LEU A 404 10.22 17.15 -36.41
CA LEU A 404 10.80 17.76 -35.20
C LEU A 404 12.14 17.12 -34.85
N VAL A 405 12.24 15.79 -34.94
CA VAL A 405 13.49 15.08 -34.65
C VAL A 405 14.60 15.42 -35.65
N GLU A 406 14.30 15.51 -36.94
CA GLU A 406 15.28 15.93 -37.95
C GLU A 406 15.81 17.34 -37.70
N TYR A 407 14.92 18.24 -37.29
CA TYR A 407 15.28 19.61 -36.95
C TYR A 407 16.08 19.68 -35.64
N MET A 408 15.59 19.05 -34.57
CA MET A 408 16.13 19.17 -33.22
C MET A 408 17.41 18.39 -32.97
N SER A 409 17.66 17.33 -33.75
CA SER A 409 18.92 16.58 -33.67
C SER A 409 20.14 17.43 -34.08
N SER A 410 19.93 18.65 -34.59
CA SER A 410 21.00 19.63 -34.86
C SER A 410 21.42 20.46 -33.64
N PHE A 411 20.70 20.37 -32.51
CA PHE A 411 20.98 21.13 -31.29
C PHE A 411 21.60 20.27 -30.19
N ASP A 412 22.65 20.78 -29.56
CA ASP A 412 23.38 20.06 -28.50
C ASP A 412 22.72 20.19 -27.11
N SER A 413 21.97 21.25 -26.83
CA SER A 413 21.35 21.49 -25.52
C SER A 413 20.26 22.55 -25.53
N PHE A 414 19.47 22.64 -24.45
CA PHE A 414 18.49 23.72 -24.21
C PHE A 414 19.13 25.13 -24.11
N ALA A 415 20.45 25.26 -24.13
CA ALA A 415 21.16 26.52 -24.01
C ALA A 415 21.58 27.15 -25.36
N ASP A 416 21.32 26.49 -26.50
CA ASP A 416 21.67 27.01 -27.82
C ASP A 416 20.77 28.19 -28.23
N THR A 417 21.25 29.43 -28.06
CA THR A 417 20.44 30.64 -28.23
C THR A 417 20.09 31.00 -29.69
N GLU A 418 20.92 30.64 -30.67
CA GLU A 418 20.60 30.84 -32.10
C GLU A 418 19.64 29.75 -32.59
N GLY A 419 19.82 28.51 -32.11
CA GLY A 419 18.90 27.41 -32.36
C GLY A 419 17.53 27.60 -31.73
N VAL A 420 17.46 28.12 -30.50
CA VAL A 420 16.21 28.33 -29.74
C VAL A 420 15.24 29.29 -30.46
N ALA A 421 15.73 30.34 -31.13
CA ALA A 421 14.86 31.28 -31.85
C ALA A 421 14.22 30.66 -33.12
N GLY A 422 14.98 29.85 -33.86
CA GLY A 422 14.47 29.08 -35.00
C GLY A 422 13.53 27.95 -34.55
N TYR A 423 13.92 27.26 -33.47
CA TYR A 423 13.12 26.28 -32.74
C TYR A 423 11.75 26.84 -32.38
N THR A 424 11.68 28.01 -31.73
CA THR A 424 10.40 28.62 -31.37
C THR A 424 9.52 28.84 -32.60
N GLN A 425 10.07 29.24 -33.75
CA GLN A 425 9.27 29.52 -34.95
C GLN A 425 8.72 28.24 -35.61
N GLU A 426 9.54 27.22 -35.78
CA GLU A 426 9.18 25.99 -36.50
C GLU A 426 8.33 25.05 -35.63
N VAL A 427 8.62 25.00 -34.33
CA VAL A 427 7.76 24.37 -33.32
C VAL A 427 6.41 25.09 -33.32
N ASN A 428 6.34 26.41 -33.19
CA ASN A 428 5.06 27.13 -33.20
C ASN A 428 4.23 26.89 -34.48
N GLN A 429 4.88 26.70 -35.64
CA GLN A 429 4.18 26.35 -36.89
C GLN A 429 3.60 24.94 -36.87
N LEU A 430 4.39 23.95 -36.44
CA LEU A 430 3.92 22.56 -36.30
C LEU A 430 2.84 22.44 -35.22
N TRP A 431 2.93 23.24 -34.17
CA TRP A 431 1.97 23.35 -33.08
C TRP A 431 0.66 23.99 -33.51
N SER A 432 0.72 25.07 -34.30
CA SER A 432 -0.47 25.68 -34.91
C SER A 432 -1.16 24.73 -35.92
N ALA A 433 -0.43 23.71 -36.40
CA ALA A 433 -0.92 22.66 -37.28
C ALA A 433 -1.16 21.32 -36.55
N SER A 434 -1.17 21.33 -35.22
CA SER A 434 -1.53 20.16 -34.41
C SER A 434 -2.92 19.66 -34.79
N LYS A 435 -3.09 18.34 -34.73
CA LYS A 435 -4.39 17.72 -34.97
C LYS A 435 -5.24 17.88 -33.71
N VAL A 436 -6.54 18.02 -33.91
CA VAL A 436 -7.54 18.12 -32.83
C VAL A 436 -8.22 16.76 -32.70
N GLY A 437 -8.15 16.18 -31.52
CA GLY A 437 -8.91 15.00 -31.11
C GLY A 437 -10.28 15.34 -30.55
#